data_AF-A0A834IAL8-F1
#
_entry.id   AF-A0A834IAL8-F1
#
_cell.length_a   1.000
_cell.length_b   1.000
_cell.length_c   1.000
_cell.angle_alpha   90.00
_cell.angle_beta   90.00
_cell.angle_gamma   90.00
#
_symmetry.space_group_name_H-M   'P 1'
#
loop_
_entity.id
_entity.type
_entity.pdbx_description
1 polymer ?
#
loop_
_entity_poly.entity_id
_entity_poly.type
_entity_poly.pdbx_seq_one_letter_code
_entity_poly.pdbx_strand_id
1 'polypeptide(L)'
;MDLILSYWAGNQIAHTLMSFGFSDGQKVSFSIEIRKEADEQFSSIGGFFRKYELAIVPADEKDIIYTRSNIRNERVYIYPITMSKQNMQELFLSYLQQGQALNQHPRWYNTLLSNCTTIIFDMMNNIEPVPVDYRVLLSGLLPSYLYDEDVLSHQYSLAQWRNMAHINPKVQNFNTLEDQSSRHYSQLIRSGLPQSK
;
A
#
# COMPACT_ATOMS: atom_id res chain seq x y z
N MET A 1 -10.64 -2.68 -4.32
CA MET A 1 -9.43 -2.63 -3.46
C MET A 1 -8.47 -1.66 -4.10
N ASP A 2 -7.60 -1.04 -3.31
CA ASP A 2 -6.64 -0.05 -3.80
C ASP A 2 -5.23 -0.39 -3.31
N LEU A 3 -4.24 -0.16 -4.17
CA LEU A 3 -2.82 -0.20 -3.85
C LEU A 3 -2.35 1.24 -3.59
N ILE A 4 -1.63 1.43 -2.48
CA ILE A 4 -1.15 2.74 -2.05
C ILE A 4 0.38 2.71 -2.04
N LEU A 5 0.99 3.71 -2.67
CA LEU A 5 2.44 3.88 -2.72
C LEU A 5 2.84 5.17 -2.03
N SER A 6 3.67 5.06 -0.99
CA SER A 6 4.24 6.19 -0.28
C SER A 6 5.73 6.37 -0.60
N TYR A 7 6.11 7.48 -1.21
CA TYR A 7 7.49 7.76 -1.60
C TYR A 7 8.13 8.75 -0.63
N TRP A 8 9.11 8.27 0.14
CA TRP A 8 9.89 9.11 1.07
C TRP A 8 11.34 9.38 0.60
N ALA A 9 11.91 8.52 -0.25
CA ALA A 9 13.28 8.65 -0.75
C ALA A 9 13.36 8.38 -2.27
N GLY A 10 13.40 9.44 -3.06
CA GLY A 10 13.50 9.34 -4.52
C GLY A 10 12.24 8.71 -5.18
N ASN A 11 12.39 8.21 -6.41
CA ASN A 11 11.28 7.66 -7.21
C ASN A 11 11.29 6.14 -7.37
N GLN A 12 12.34 5.46 -6.90
CA GLN A 12 12.56 4.04 -7.18
C GLN A 12 12.04 3.11 -6.07
N ILE A 13 11.93 3.63 -4.84
CA ILE A 13 11.49 2.87 -3.67
C ILE A 13 10.26 3.56 -3.09
N ALA A 14 9.18 2.80 -2.94
CA ALA A 14 7.92 3.22 -2.34
C ALA A 14 7.45 2.22 -1.28
N HIS A 15 6.71 2.72 -0.30
CA HIS A 15 6.12 1.91 0.76
C HIS A 15 4.80 1.44 0.21
N THR A 16 4.61 0.13 0.11
CA THR A 16 3.41 -0.44 -0.49
C THR A 16 2.43 -0.81 0.62
N LEU A 17 1.22 -0.25 0.54
CA LEU A 17 0.09 -0.60 1.40
C LEU A 17 -1.07 -1.07 0.53
N MET A 18 -1.98 -1.83 1.13
CA MET A 18 -3.21 -2.27 0.48
C MET A 18 -4.42 -1.78 1.27
N SER A 19 -5.45 -1.30 0.58
CA SER A 19 -6.72 -0.88 1.19
C SER A 19 -7.90 -1.65 0.64
N PHE A 20 -8.69 -2.23 1.54
CA PHE A 20 -9.87 -3.04 1.24
C PHE A 20 -11.12 -2.27 1.59
N GLY A 21 -12.12 -2.34 0.71
CA GLY A 21 -13.42 -1.70 0.92
C GLY A 21 -14.53 -2.69 1.18
N PHE A 22 -15.42 -2.31 2.08
CA PHE A 22 -16.61 -3.06 2.47
C PHE A 22 -17.86 -2.44 1.84
N SER A 23 -18.94 -3.22 1.79
CA SER A 23 -20.20 -2.82 1.14
C SER A 23 -20.91 -1.64 1.82
N ASP A 24 -20.59 -1.36 3.08
CA ASP A 24 -21.10 -0.22 3.85
C ASP A 24 -20.27 1.08 3.68
N GLY A 25 -19.25 1.01 2.81
CA GLY A 25 -18.33 2.10 2.51
C GLY A 25 -17.15 2.23 3.48
N GLN A 26 -17.04 1.38 4.50
CA GLN A 26 -15.85 1.34 5.35
C GLN A 26 -14.62 0.84 4.57
N LYS A 27 -13.45 1.27 5.03
CA LYS A 27 -12.17 0.96 4.42
C LYS A 27 -11.18 0.56 5.50
N VAL A 28 -10.39 -0.49 5.24
CA VAL A 28 -9.29 -0.91 6.12
C VAL A 28 -8.03 -0.99 5.29
N SER A 29 -7.00 -0.28 5.74
CA SER A 29 -5.67 -0.33 5.15
C SER A 29 -4.76 -1.25 5.95
N PHE A 30 -3.93 -1.99 5.24
CA PHE A 30 -2.87 -2.81 5.82
C PHE A 30 -1.51 -2.27 5.38
N SER A 31 -0.63 -2.11 6.36
CA SER A 31 0.77 -1.85 6.12
C SER A 31 1.61 -2.97 6.70
N ILE A 32 2.60 -3.41 5.94
CA ILE A 32 3.63 -4.33 6.41
C ILE A 32 4.81 -3.47 6.85
N GLU A 33 5.05 -3.46 8.15
CA GLU A 33 6.04 -2.63 8.82
C GLU A 33 7.16 -3.49 9.41
N ILE A 34 8.30 -2.87 9.65
CA ILE A 34 9.37 -3.45 10.46
C ILE A 34 9.14 -3.09 11.93
N ARG A 35 9.29 -4.08 12.82
CA ARG A 35 9.39 -3.88 14.27
C ARG A 35 10.87 -3.96 14.65
N LYS A 36 11.35 -2.89 15.27
CA LYS A 36 12.74 -2.76 15.74
C LYS A 36 12.85 -3.12 17.21
N GLU A 37 14.01 -3.62 17.61
CA GLU A 37 14.41 -3.63 19.02
C GLU A 37 15.02 -2.26 19.40
N ALA A 38 15.08 -1.97 20.72
CA ALA A 38 15.40 -0.64 21.25
C ALA A 38 16.83 -0.16 20.92
N ASP A 39 17.72 -1.06 20.52
CA ASP A 39 19.13 -0.81 20.21
C ASP A 39 19.41 -0.69 18.70
N GLU A 40 18.39 -0.79 17.83
CA GLU A 40 18.59 -0.77 16.38
C GLU A 40 18.37 0.60 15.74
N GLN A 41 19.42 1.15 15.10
CA GLN A 41 19.31 2.38 14.31
C GLN A 41 18.68 2.14 12.93
N PHE A 42 17.76 3.02 12.52
CA PHE A 42 17.17 3.00 11.18
C PHE A 42 18.14 3.54 10.14
N SER A 43 18.29 2.82 9.03
CA SER A 43 18.84 3.39 7.81
C SER A 43 17.83 3.17 6.70
N SER A 44 17.47 4.23 5.97
CA SER A 44 16.54 4.15 4.83
C SER A 44 17.10 3.29 3.68
N ILE A 45 18.43 3.12 3.61
CA ILE A 45 19.12 2.23 2.67
C ILE A 45 19.62 0.97 3.41
N GLY A 46 20.24 1.11 4.58
CA GLY A 46 20.77 -0.01 5.38
C GLY A 46 19.71 -0.92 6.02
N GLY A 47 18.49 -0.43 6.22
CA GLY A 47 17.35 -1.18 6.72
C GLY A 47 16.83 -2.23 5.73
N PHE A 48 17.10 -2.06 4.43
CA PHE A 48 16.88 -3.13 3.46
C PHE A 48 17.77 -4.36 3.73
N PHE A 49 18.91 -4.21 4.43
CA PHE A 49 19.93 -5.24 4.60
C PHE A 49 19.92 -5.94 5.97
N ARG A 50 18.96 -5.64 6.87
CA ARG A 50 18.90 -6.23 8.22
C ARG A 50 17.77 -7.26 8.34
N LYS A 51 17.84 -8.13 9.35
CA LYS A 51 16.74 -9.03 9.73
C LYS A 51 15.85 -8.28 10.72
N TYR A 52 14.65 -7.88 10.31
CA TYR A 52 13.69 -7.28 11.22
C TYR A 52 12.54 -8.24 11.50
N GLU A 53 11.90 -8.09 12.67
CA GLU A 53 10.59 -8.66 12.91
C GLU A 53 9.57 -7.94 12.03
N LEU A 54 8.69 -8.68 11.37
CA LEU A 54 7.61 -8.07 10.60
C LEU A 54 6.39 -7.80 11.48
N ALA A 55 5.72 -6.69 11.23
CA ALA A 55 4.43 -6.35 11.81
C ALA A 55 3.43 -6.06 10.68
N ILE A 56 2.23 -6.62 10.79
CA ILE A 56 1.10 -6.24 9.92
C ILE A 56 0.23 -5.31 10.73
N VAL A 57 0.08 -4.07 10.26
CA VAL A 57 -0.69 -3.02 10.90
C VAL A 57 -1.97 -2.79 10.11
N PRO A 58 -3.12 -3.35 10.56
CA PRO A 58 -4.42 -2.91 10.10
C PRO A 58 -4.76 -1.54 10.71
N ALA A 59 -5.22 -0.61 9.90
CA ALA A 59 -5.58 0.74 10.34
C ALA A 59 -6.65 1.36 9.45
N ASP A 60 -7.29 2.41 9.98
CA ASP A 60 -8.11 3.31 9.17
C ASP A 60 -7.24 4.05 8.14
N GLU A 61 -7.80 4.35 6.97
CA GLU A 61 -7.09 5.08 5.91
C GLU A 61 -6.62 6.45 6.39
N LYS A 62 -7.45 7.16 7.17
CA LYS A 62 -7.06 8.45 7.75
C LYS A 62 -5.81 8.28 8.57
N ASP A 63 -5.75 7.31 9.48
CA ASP A 63 -4.64 7.22 10.42
C ASP A 63 -3.32 6.83 9.72
N ILE A 64 -3.35 5.89 8.78
CA ILE A 64 -2.13 5.37 8.17
C ILE A 64 -1.65 6.18 6.96
N ILE A 65 -2.57 6.79 6.20
CA ILE A 65 -2.27 7.55 4.98
C ILE A 65 -2.06 9.04 5.32
N TYR A 66 -2.87 9.64 6.19
CA TYR A 66 -2.73 11.07 6.56
C TYR A 66 -1.37 11.35 7.20
N THR A 67 -0.90 10.47 8.10
CA THR A 67 0.44 10.64 8.68
C THR A 67 1.52 10.72 7.60
N ARG A 68 1.39 9.95 6.52
CA ARG A 68 2.36 9.95 5.41
C ARG A 68 2.21 11.20 4.55
N SER A 69 0.99 11.51 4.10
CA SER A 69 0.75 12.62 3.17
C SER A 69 0.87 14.01 3.81
N ASN A 70 0.40 14.17 5.06
CA ASN A 70 0.22 15.48 5.69
C ASN A 70 1.21 15.78 6.83
N ILE A 71 1.65 14.76 7.58
CA ILE A 71 2.60 14.96 8.69
C ILE A 71 4.04 14.78 8.21
N ARG A 72 4.31 13.71 7.47
CA ARG A 72 5.64 13.38 6.95
C ARG A 72 5.93 13.98 5.57
N ASN A 73 4.91 14.53 4.90
CA ASN A 73 5.02 15.11 3.55
C ASN A 73 5.59 14.12 2.51
N GLU A 74 5.34 12.82 2.70
CA GLU A 74 5.65 11.78 1.72
C GLU A 74 4.75 11.98 0.49
N ARG A 75 5.25 11.68 -0.72
CA ARG A 75 4.38 11.72 -1.91
C ARG A 75 3.59 10.43 -1.96
N VAL A 76 2.28 10.52 -1.82
CA VAL A 76 1.41 9.37 -1.71
C VAL A 76 0.52 9.26 -2.95
N TYR A 77 0.40 8.04 -3.47
CA TYR A 77 -0.38 7.71 -4.63
C TYR A 77 -1.32 6.54 -4.32
N ILE A 78 -2.53 6.57 -4.86
CA ILE A 78 -3.50 5.49 -4.73
C ILE A 78 -3.96 5.01 -6.11
N TYR A 79 -3.86 3.71 -6.35
CA TYR A 79 -4.17 3.06 -7.60
C TYR A 79 -5.27 2.02 -7.39
N PRO A 80 -6.40 2.10 -8.11
CA PRO A 80 -7.44 1.07 -8.02
C PRO A 80 -6.92 -0.23 -8.61
N ILE A 81 -7.17 -1.35 -7.93
CA ILE A 81 -6.80 -2.69 -8.39
C ILE A 81 -8.05 -3.43 -8.84
N THR A 82 -8.07 -3.84 -10.11
CA THR A 82 -9.12 -4.68 -10.69
C THR A 82 -8.73 -6.15 -10.53
N MET A 83 -9.59 -6.92 -9.86
CA MET A 83 -9.46 -8.38 -9.74
C MET A 83 -10.81 -9.00 -9.38
N SER A 84 -10.90 -10.33 -9.43
CA SER A 84 -12.10 -11.04 -9.01
C SER A 84 -12.42 -10.75 -7.54
N LYS A 85 -13.72 -10.74 -7.19
CA LYS A 85 -14.16 -10.55 -5.80
C LYS A 85 -13.61 -11.65 -4.89
N GLN A 86 -13.51 -12.88 -5.40
CA GLN A 86 -12.94 -14.01 -4.68
C GLN A 86 -11.46 -13.74 -4.32
N ASN A 87 -10.63 -13.37 -5.30
CA ASN A 87 -9.21 -13.12 -5.08
C ASN A 87 -8.99 -11.96 -4.09
N MET A 88 -9.83 -10.92 -4.18
CA MET A 88 -9.80 -9.81 -3.23
C MET A 88 -10.10 -10.26 -1.78
N GLN A 89 -11.08 -11.14 -1.60
CA GLN A 89 -11.43 -11.70 -0.29
C GLN A 89 -10.34 -12.62 0.25
N GLU A 90 -9.78 -13.48 -0.59
CA GLU A 90 -8.68 -14.38 -0.23
C GLU A 90 -7.41 -13.60 0.17
N LEU A 91 -7.11 -12.50 -0.53
CA LEU A 91 -5.98 -11.63 -0.18
C LEU A 91 -6.21 -10.93 1.16
N PHE A 92 -7.43 -10.43 1.41
CA PHE A 92 -7.79 -9.86 2.71
C PHE A 92 -7.64 -10.88 3.85
N LEU A 93 -8.11 -12.11 3.67
CA LEU A 93 -7.95 -13.18 4.66
C LEU A 93 -6.48 -13.56 4.86
N SER A 94 -5.67 -13.53 3.81
CA SER A 94 -4.22 -13.78 3.89
C SER A 94 -3.52 -12.76 4.78
N TYR A 95 -3.89 -11.47 4.70
CA TYR A 95 -3.40 -10.45 5.63
C TYR A 95 -3.74 -10.76 7.09
N LEU A 96 -4.98 -11.18 7.36
CA LEU A 96 -5.43 -11.52 8.72
C LEU A 96 -4.69 -12.76 9.25
N GLN A 97 -4.55 -13.80 8.43
CA GLN A 97 -3.84 -15.03 8.80
C GLN A 97 -2.36 -14.75 9.09
N GLN A 98 -1.70 -13.96 8.26
CA GLN A 98 -0.30 -13.57 8.48
C GLN A 98 -0.16 -12.72 9.74
N GLY A 99 -1.08 -11.78 9.99
CA GLY A 99 -1.10 -10.98 11.20
C GLY A 99 -1.29 -11.83 12.46
N GLN A 100 -2.23 -12.78 12.42
CA GLN A 100 -2.45 -13.74 13.50
C GLN A 100 -1.21 -14.61 13.74
N ALA A 101 -0.58 -15.11 12.68
CA ALA A 101 0.61 -15.94 12.78
C ALA A 101 1.78 -15.16 13.42
N LEU A 102 1.97 -13.89 13.05
CA LEU A 102 3.00 -13.02 13.65
C LEU A 102 2.70 -12.71 15.12
N ASN A 103 1.43 -12.55 15.48
CA ASN A 103 1.02 -12.32 16.87
C ASN A 103 1.24 -13.56 17.76
N GLN A 104 1.06 -14.77 17.21
CA GLN A 104 1.29 -16.02 17.93
C GLN A 104 2.77 -16.41 17.98
N HIS A 105 3.50 -16.21 16.88
CA HIS A 105 4.88 -16.60 16.72
C HIS A 105 5.65 -15.48 15.98
N PRO A 106 6.45 -14.66 16.69
CA PRO A 106 7.29 -13.67 16.04
C PRO A 106 8.24 -14.38 15.07
N ARG A 107 8.31 -13.89 13.83
CA ARG A 107 9.15 -14.45 12.78
C ARG A 107 10.15 -13.39 12.31
N TRP A 108 11.41 -13.81 12.21
CA TRP A 108 12.51 -13.02 11.67
C TRP A 108 12.56 -13.19 10.16
N TYR A 109 12.51 -12.10 9.41
CA TYR A 109 12.55 -12.13 7.94
C TYR A 109 13.82 -11.44 7.41
N ASN A 110 14.32 -11.91 6.27
CA ASN A 110 15.42 -11.24 5.56
C ASN A 110 14.83 -10.07 4.74
N THR A 111 15.08 -8.82 5.16
CA THR A 111 14.41 -7.63 4.57
C THR A 111 14.73 -7.40 3.09
N LEU A 112 15.83 -7.95 2.55
CA LEU A 112 16.14 -7.91 1.12
C LEU A 112 15.15 -8.72 0.25
N LEU A 113 14.66 -9.84 0.77
CA LEU A 113 13.75 -10.76 0.06
C LEU A 113 12.31 -10.68 0.58
N SER A 114 12.10 -10.09 1.75
CA SER A 114 10.81 -10.01 2.44
C SER A 114 10.57 -8.56 2.86
N ASN A 115 10.16 -7.74 1.91
CA ASN A 115 9.74 -6.37 2.12
C ASN A 115 8.21 -6.24 1.99
N CYS A 116 7.68 -5.03 2.21
CA CYS A 116 6.24 -4.79 2.13
C CYS A 116 5.62 -5.19 0.78
N THR A 117 6.36 -5.08 -0.32
CA THR A 117 5.90 -5.43 -1.66
C THR A 117 6.03 -6.93 -1.94
N THR A 118 7.17 -7.56 -1.65
CA THR A 118 7.37 -8.99 -1.96
C THR A 118 6.39 -9.87 -1.20
N ILE A 119 6.05 -9.52 0.04
CA ILE A 119 5.08 -10.27 0.84
C ILE A 119 3.67 -10.17 0.28
N ILE A 120 3.30 -9.01 -0.29
CA ILE A 120 2.01 -8.86 -0.99
C ILE A 120 1.97 -9.78 -2.21
N PHE A 121 3.05 -9.79 -2.99
CA PHE A 121 3.16 -10.66 -4.16
C PHE A 121 3.18 -12.13 -3.78
N ASP A 122 3.85 -12.53 -2.69
CA ASP A 122 3.84 -13.90 -2.18
C ASP A 122 2.42 -14.33 -1.76
N MET A 123 1.68 -13.46 -1.07
CA MET A 123 0.27 -13.71 -0.73
C MET A 123 -0.58 -13.85 -1.99
N MET A 124 -0.39 -12.97 -2.97
CA MET A 124 -1.15 -13.00 -4.21
C MET A 124 -0.84 -14.23 -5.05
N ASN A 125 0.44 -14.62 -5.16
CA ASN A 125 0.87 -15.78 -5.94
C ASN A 125 0.33 -17.12 -5.39
N ASN A 126 -0.02 -17.18 -4.11
CA ASN A 126 -0.71 -18.33 -3.51
C ASN A 126 -2.21 -18.39 -3.87
N ILE A 127 -2.79 -17.28 -4.34
CA ILE A 127 -4.20 -17.16 -4.75
C ILE A 127 -4.30 -17.38 -6.26
N GLU A 128 -3.53 -16.61 -7.02
CA GLU A 128 -3.44 -16.67 -8.47
C GLU A 128 -2.01 -16.37 -8.89
N PRO A 129 -1.40 -17.15 -9.81
CA PRO A 129 -0.04 -16.90 -10.24
C PRO A 129 0.16 -15.47 -10.76
N VAL A 130 1.13 -14.77 -10.19
CA VAL A 130 1.49 -13.40 -10.60
C VAL A 130 2.88 -13.43 -11.27
N PRO A 131 3.09 -12.75 -12.41
CA PRO A 131 4.39 -12.72 -13.06
C PRO A 131 5.51 -12.23 -12.13
N VAL A 132 6.63 -12.95 -12.15
CA VAL A 132 7.84 -12.53 -11.44
C VAL A 132 8.45 -11.34 -12.16
N ASP A 133 8.55 -10.21 -11.47
CA ASP A 133 9.04 -8.96 -12.05
C ASP A 133 10.00 -8.24 -11.09
N TYR A 134 11.08 -7.68 -11.64
CA TYR A 134 12.07 -6.93 -10.86
C TYR A 134 11.48 -5.65 -10.20
N ARG A 135 10.36 -5.15 -10.74
CA ARG A 135 9.60 -4.00 -10.22
C ARG A 135 8.92 -4.30 -8.89
N VAL A 136 8.82 -5.57 -8.49
CA VAL A 136 8.42 -5.97 -7.13
C VAL A 136 9.49 -5.54 -6.10
N LEU A 137 10.78 -5.59 -6.48
CA LEU A 137 11.87 -5.11 -5.63
C LEU A 137 12.03 -3.58 -5.71
N LEU A 138 11.77 -3.01 -6.89
CA LEU A 138 11.73 -1.57 -7.12
C LEU A 138 10.30 -1.06 -7.05
N SER A 139 9.71 -1.12 -5.86
CA SER A 139 8.29 -0.83 -5.61
C SER A 139 7.80 0.53 -6.13
N GLY A 140 8.71 1.50 -6.35
CA GLY A 140 8.38 2.76 -7.00
C GLY A 140 7.93 2.64 -8.47
N LEU A 141 8.23 1.52 -9.12
CA LEU A 141 7.89 1.18 -10.50
C LEU A 141 6.62 0.33 -10.63
N LEU A 142 5.98 -0.04 -9.51
CA LEU A 142 4.73 -0.80 -9.52
C LEU A 142 3.62 -0.22 -10.41
N PRO A 143 3.45 1.11 -10.57
CA PRO A 143 2.44 1.63 -11.48
C PRO A 143 2.66 1.20 -12.94
N SER A 144 3.93 1.09 -13.38
CA SER A 144 4.24 0.57 -14.72
C SER A 144 3.97 -0.93 -14.83
N TYR A 145 4.23 -1.70 -13.77
CA TYR A 145 3.92 -3.12 -13.72
C TYR A 145 2.41 -3.36 -13.81
N LEU A 146 1.62 -2.66 -13.00
CA LEU A 146 0.16 -2.78 -13.04
C LEU A 146 -0.44 -2.34 -14.39
N TYR A 147 0.23 -1.45 -15.10
CA TYR A 147 -0.18 -1.05 -16.43
C TYR A 147 0.14 -2.14 -17.47
N ASP A 148 1.33 -2.72 -17.44
CA ASP A 148 1.71 -3.79 -18.37
C ASP A 148 0.89 -5.07 -18.17
N GLU A 149 0.46 -5.34 -16.93
CA GLU A 149 -0.40 -6.49 -16.57
C GLU A 149 -1.91 -6.21 -16.69
N ASP A 150 -2.31 -5.15 -17.41
CA ASP A 150 -3.71 -4.76 -17.65
C ASP A 150 -4.57 -4.52 -16.39
N VAL A 151 -3.94 -4.40 -15.22
CA VAL A 151 -4.62 -4.07 -13.95
C VAL A 151 -5.10 -2.62 -13.96
N LEU A 152 -4.29 -1.72 -14.53
CA LEU A 152 -4.66 -0.32 -14.79
C LEU A 152 -5.12 -0.15 -16.24
N SER A 153 -6.25 0.54 -16.42
CA SER A 153 -6.81 0.82 -17.75
C SER A 153 -5.83 1.60 -18.64
N HIS A 154 -5.61 1.09 -19.87
CA HIS A 154 -4.86 1.77 -20.93
C HIS A 154 -5.60 2.95 -21.58
N GLN A 155 -6.82 3.27 -21.13
CA GLN A 155 -7.49 4.51 -21.51
C GLN A 155 -6.68 5.75 -21.07
N TYR A 156 -5.87 5.61 -20.03
CA TYR A 156 -5.03 6.68 -19.48
C TYR A 156 -3.56 6.26 -19.55
N SER A 157 -2.71 7.14 -20.05
CA SER A 157 -1.25 6.95 -19.96
C SER A 157 -0.77 6.86 -18.50
N LEU A 158 0.40 6.26 -18.27
CA LEU A 158 1.05 6.23 -16.96
C LEU A 158 1.20 7.62 -16.31
N ALA A 159 1.46 8.65 -17.11
CA ALA A 159 1.55 10.03 -16.63
C ALA A 159 0.19 10.55 -16.12
N GLN A 160 -0.90 10.25 -16.84
CA GLN A 160 -2.25 10.58 -16.40
C GLN A 160 -2.62 9.80 -15.13
N TRP A 161 -2.33 8.50 -15.07
CA TRP A 161 -2.51 7.70 -13.86
C TRP A 161 -1.76 8.30 -12.67
N ARG A 162 -0.48 8.63 -12.83
CA ARG A 162 0.33 9.24 -11.77
C ARG A 162 -0.25 10.57 -11.27
N ASN A 163 -0.81 11.39 -12.17
CA ASN A 163 -1.45 12.65 -11.79
C ASN A 163 -2.75 12.39 -11.01
N MET A 164 -3.66 11.58 -11.55
CA MET A 164 -4.93 11.26 -10.90
C MET A 164 -4.75 10.53 -9.55
N ALA A 165 -3.74 9.66 -9.45
CA ALA A 165 -3.43 8.89 -8.26
C ALA A 165 -2.82 9.73 -7.13
N HIS A 166 -2.23 10.90 -7.42
CA HIS A 166 -1.52 11.70 -6.41
C HIS A 166 -2.49 12.31 -5.40
N ILE A 167 -2.42 11.86 -4.15
CA ILE A 167 -3.43 12.24 -3.15
C ILE A 167 -3.09 13.54 -2.42
N ASN A 168 -1.82 13.91 -2.31
CA ASN A 168 -1.39 15.03 -1.45
C ASN A 168 -2.17 16.33 -1.71
N PRO A 169 -2.36 16.79 -2.96
CA PRO A 169 -3.11 18.02 -3.23
C PRO A 169 -4.58 17.91 -2.81
N LYS A 170 -5.15 16.70 -2.82
CA LYS A 170 -6.56 16.43 -2.47
C LYS A 170 -6.81 16.54 -0.96
N VAL A 171 -5.79 16.31 -0.15
CA VAL A 171 -5.91 16.26 1.32
C VAL A 171 -5.05 17.27 2.07
N GLN A 172 -4.33 18.15 1.37
CA GLN A 172 -3.40 19.11 1.99
C GLN A 172 -4.05 19.96 3.10
N ASN A 173 -5.31 20.37 2.90
CA ASN A 173 -6.07 21.21 3.84
C ASN A 173 -7.12 20.41 4.63
N PHE A 174 -6.97 19.08 4.72
CA PHE A 174 -7.98 18.24 5.35
C PHE A 174 -8.28 18.63 6.81
N ASN A 175 -7.27 19.08 7.56
CA ASN A 175 -7.42 19.53 8.95
C ASN A 175 -8.18 20.86 9.11
N THR A 176 -8.44 21.58 8.01
CA THR A 176 -9.24 22.82 8.03
C THR A 176 -10.67 22.59 7.54
N LEU A 177 -11.05 21.36 7.18
CA LEU A 177 -12.40 21.04 6.75
C LEU A 177 -13.33 20.87 7.95
N GLU A 178 -14.63 21.13 7.76
CA GLU A 178 -15.66 20.90 8.77
C GLU A 178 -15.83 19.41 9.06
N ASP A 179 -15.92 18.58 8.01
CA ASP A 179 -15.96 17.12 8.13
C ASP A 179 -14.53 16.56 8.05
N GLN A 180 -14.02 16.09 9.18
CA GLN A 180 -12.71 15.41 9.29
C GLN A 180 -12.85 13.92 9.56
N SER A 181 -14.01 13.33 9.21
CA SER A 181 -14.26 11.91 9.38
C SER A 181 -13.36 11.06 8.47
N SER A 182 -13.08 9.83 8.92
CA SER A 182 -12.37 8.84 8.13
C SER A 182 -13.06 8.52 6.81
N ARG A 183 -14.40 8.51 6.80
CA ARG A 183 -15.19 8.31 5.58
C ARG A 183 -14.94 9.42 4.56
N HIS A 184 -14.95 10.67 5.00
CA HIS A 184 -14.67 11.80 4.11
C HIS A 184 -13.22 11.78 3.60
N TYR A 185 -12.25 11.50 4.47
CA TYR A 185 -10.85 11.32 4.06
C TYR A 185 -10.70 10.26 2.96
N SER A 186 -11.33 9.10 3.17
CA SER A 186 -11.33 7.97 2.22
C SER A 186 -11.92 8.35 0.85
N GLN A 187 -12.93 9.21 0.83
CA GLN A 187 -13.51 9.75 -0.40
C GLN A 187 -12.56 10.75 -1.08
N LEU A 188 -11.97 11.67 -0.33
CA LEU A 188 -11.08 12.70 -0.86
C LEU A 188 -9.86 12.12 -1.56
N ILE A 189 -9.18 11.13 -0.97
CA ILE A 189 -7.99 10.52 -1.57
C ILE A 189 -8.29 9.86 -2.93
N ARG A 190 -9.54 9.43 -3.15
CA ARG A 190 -10.01 8.83 -4.41
C ARG A 190 -10.65 9.82 -5.38
N SER A 191 -10.81 11.09 -5.02
CA SER A 191 -11.43 12.08 -5.90
C SER A 191 -10.67 12.21 -7.23
N GLY A 192 -11.40 12.23 -8.35
CA GLY A 192 -10.82 12.29 -9.70
C GLY A 192 -10.24 10.97 -10.23
N LEU A 193 -10.32 9.86 -9.49
CA LEU A 193 -10.01 8.54 -10.06
C LEU A 193 -11.17 8.04 -10.92
N PRO A 194 -10.88 7.26 -11.98
CA PRO A 194 -11.92 6.54 -12.72
C PRO A 194 -12.68 5.61 -11.77
N GLN A 195 -14.01 5.61 -11.87
CA GLN A 195 -14.80 4.60 -11.16
C GLN A 195 -14.57 3.24 -11.82
N SER A 196 -14.22 2.24 -11.01
CA SER A 196 -14.19 0.84 -11.44
C SER A 196 -15.63 0.46 -11.86
N LYS A 197 -15.77 -0.11 -13.06
CA LYS A 197 -17.07 -0.58 -13.58
C LYS A 197 -17.55 -1.81 -12.84
#